data_AF-A0A2D9DJL9-F1
#
_entry.id   AF-A0A2D9DJL9-F1
#
_cell.length_a   1.000
_cell.length_b   1.000
_cell.length_c   1.000
_cell.angle_alpha   90.00
_cell.angle_beta   90.00
_cell.angle_gamma   90.00
#
_symmetry.space_group_name_H-M   'P 1'
#
loop_
_entity.id
_entity.type
_entity.pdbx_description
1 polymer ?
#
loop_
_entity_poly.entity_id
_entity_poly.type
_entity_poly.pdbx_seq_one_letter_code
_entity_poly.pdbx_strand_id
1 'polypeptide(L)'
;MKKLLILTILGFGLSLPSSLIAQTQGPNFAKMDVSPMDIALYRNDNNEPVARVIYSRPQRRDREVFGKLVPYGEVWRTGANEATEITFYKDVMIASAKVKAGTYTLYSIPNEKEWTIILNKKTLTWGAYEYSDELDLVRINVPVRQMQNPIDALSMAFEKEGNNTANILIGWDKYYVKVPIEVAK
;
A
#
# COMPACT_ATOMS: atom_id res chain seq x y z
N MET A 1 90.20 -21.31 -29.19
CA MET A 1 89.56 -22.48 -29.83
C MET A 1 88.05 -22.34 -29.67
N LYS A 2 87.33 -22.41 -30.81
CA LYS A 2 85.87 -22.54 -30.99
C LYS A 2 84.96 -21.52 -30.27
N LYS A 3 84.60 -20.45 -30.99
CA LYS A 3 83.42 -19.62 -30.68
C LYS A 3 82.17 -20.42 -31.05
N LEU A 4 81.30 -20.65 -30.07
CA LEU A 4 80.02 -21.36 -30.22
C LEU A 4 78.94 -20.33 -30.61
N LEU A 5 78.30 -20.53 -31.77
CA LEU A 5 77.08 -19.81 -32.17
C LEU A 5 75.95 -20.23 -31.22
N ILE A 6 75.31 -19.27 -30.56
CA ILE A 6 74.00 -19.47 -29.94
C ILE A 6 72.98 -18.70 -30.78
N LEU A 7 72.12 -19.48 -31.44
CA LEU A 7 70.98 -19.03 -32.22
C LEU A 7 69.90 -18.54 -31.26
N THR A 8 69.70 -17.23 -31.13
CA THR A 8 68.60 -16.69 -30.32
C THR A 8 67.32 -16.75 -31.14
N ILE A 9 66.41 -17.65 -30.75
CA ILE A 9 65.09 -17.83 -31.34
C ILE A 9 64.28 -16.54 -31.12
N LEU A 10 63.89 -15.91 -32.23
CA LEU A 10 63.02 -14.74 -32.25
C LEU A 10 61.59 -15.19 -31.88
N GLY A 11 61.25 -15.09 -30.60
CA GLY A 11 59.90 -15.37 -30.09
C GLY A 11 58.92 -14.30 -30.59
N PHE A 12 58.09 -14.67 -31.56
CA PHE A 12 56.98 -13.85 -32.03
C PHE A 12 55.88 -13.84 -30.96
N GLY A 13 55.87 -12.80 -30.12
CA GLY A 13 54.82 -12.60 -29.12
C GLY A 13 53.49 -12.24 -29.79
N LEU A 14 52.63 -13.23 -30.02
CA LEU A 14 51.22 -13.00 -30.31
C LEU A 14 50.54 -12.44 -29.07
N SER A 15 50.40 -11.11 -29.01
CA SER A 15 49.49 -10.47 -28.07
C SER A 15 48.07 -10.69 -28.58
N LEU A 16 47.35 -11.62 -27.94
CA LEU A 16 45.91 -11.72 -28.11
C LEU A 16 45.30 -10.43 -27.54
N PRO A 17 44.50 -9.67 -28.30
CA PRO A 17 43.78 -8.55 -27.73
C PRO A 17 42.79 -9.13 -26.72
N SER A 18 42.99 -8.80 -25.45
CA SER A 18 42.02 -9.01 -24.39
C SER A 18 40.78 -8.18 -24.76
N SER A 19 39.88 -8.76 -25.54
CA SER A 19 38.52 -8.25 -25.63
C SER A 19 37.96 -8.32 -24.22
N LEU A 20 37.95 -7.15 -23.57
CA LEU A 20 37.19 -6.89 -22.37
C LEU A 20 35.81 -7.49 -22.58
N ILE A 21 35.54 -8.60 -21.91
CA ILE A 21 34.17 -8.98 -21.61
C ILE A 21 33.70 -7.88 -20.67
N ALA A 22 33.16 -6.81 -21.24
CA ALA A 22 32.30 -5.91 -20.53
C ALA A 22 31.12 -6.78 -20.08
N GLN A 23 31.24 -7.34 -18.87
CA GLN A 23 30.12 -7.96 -18.20
C GLN A 23 29.16 -6.82 -17.91
N THR A 24 28.24 -6.60 -18.84
CA THR A 24 27.15 -5.65 -18.69
C THR A 24 26.40 -6.09 -17.45
N GLN A 25 26.60 -5.38 -16.33
CA GLN A 25 25.77 -5.58 -15.15
C GLN A 25 24.33 -5.38 -15.63
N GLY A 26 23.52 -6.44 -15.58
CA GLY A 26 22.10 -6.37 -15.92
C GLY A 26 21.40 -5.29 -15.07
N PRO A 27 20.17 -4.90 -15.44
CA PRO A 27 19.45 -3.87 -14.71
C PRO A 27 19.33 -4.23 -13.22
N ASN A 28 19.75 -3.31 -12.34
CA ASN A 28 19.60 -3.46 -10.90
C ASN A 28 18.18 -3.03 -10.51
N PHE A 29 17.32 -4.00 -10.20
CA PHE A 29 15.96 -3.73 -9.71
C PHE A 29 15.97 -3.40 -8.21
N ALA A 30 15.04 -2.54 -7.79
CA ALA A 30 14.82 -2.29 -6.36
C ALA A 30 14.43 -3.59 -5.64
N LYS A 31 14.82 -3.70 -4.36
CA LYS A 31 14.31 -4.76 -3.48
C LYS A 31 12.82 -4.53 -3.22
N MET A 32 12.11 -5.59 -2.83
CA MET A 32 10.72 -5.50 -2.37
C MET A 32 10.58 -4.49 -1.23
N ASP A 33 9.56 -3.64 -1.30
CA ASP A 33 9.26 -2.69 -0.23
C ASP A 33 8.91 -3.44 1.08
N VAL A 34 9.30 -2.86 2.22
CA VAL A 34 9.02 -3.44 3.55
C VAL A 34 7.54 -3.40 3.93
N SER A 35 6.78 -2.50 3.31
CA SER A 35 5.34 -2.32 3.41
C SER A 35 4.76 -2.37 1.99
N PRO A 36 4.75 -3.54 1.35
CA PRO A 36 4.35 -3.66 -0.05
C PRO A 36 2.93 -3.12 -0.26
N MET A 37 2.74 -2.47 -1.40
CA MET A 37 1.44 -1.99 -1.85
C MET A 37 0.57 -3.17 -2.33
N ASP A 38 -0.70 -3.16 -1.95
CA ASP A 38 -1.70 -4.16 -2.26
C ASP A 38 -3.00 -3.49 -2.72
N ILE A 39 -3.89 -4.29 -3.29
CA ILE A 39 -5.15 -3.84 -3.87
C ILE A 39 -6.30 -4.70 -3.34
N ALA A 40 -7.33 -4.06 -2.79
CA ALA A 40 -8.62 -4.68 -2.53
C ALA A 40 -9.64 -4.20 -3.59
N LEU A 41 -10.36 -5.11 -4.23
CA LEU A 41 -11.35 -4.79 -5.26
C LEU A 41 -12.73 -5.33 -4.86
N TYR A 42 -13.73 -4.46 -4.87
CA TYR A 42 -15.13 -4.82 -4.71
C TYR A 42 -15.85 -4.83 -6.04
N ARG A 43 -16.61 -5.90 -6.28
CA ARG A 43 -17.52 -6.04 -7.41
C ARG A 43 -18.92 -6.36 -6.92
N ASN A 44 -19.94 -5.88 -7.62
CA ASN A 44 -21.33 -6.23 -7.34
C ASN A 44 -21.70 -7.62 -7.90
N ASP A 45 -22.97 -8.00 -7.78
CA ASP A 45 -23.47 -9.31 -8.24
C ASP A 45 -23.40 -9.52 -9.75
N ASN A 46 -23.35 -8.43 -10.51
CA ASN A 46 -23.14 -8.46 -11.95
C ASN A 46 -21.65 -8.48 -12.32
N ASN A 47 -20.75 -8.67 -11.35
CA ASN A 47 -19.30 -8.64 -11.50
C ASN A 47 -18.75 -7.28 -11.98
N GLU A 48 -19.52 -6.21 -11.83
CA GLU A 48 -19.10 -4.85 -12.19
C GLU A 48 -18.26 -4.26 -11.06
N PRO A 49 -17.15 -3.56 -11.36
CA PRO A 49 -16.35 -2.91 -10.33
C PRO A 49 -17.13 -1.79 -9.65
N VAL A 50 -17.09 -1.76 -8.32
CA VAL A 50 -17.78 -0.75 -7.49
C VAL A 50 -16.77 0.12 -6.77
N ALA A 51 -15.80 -0.50 -6.11
CA ALA A 51 -14.78 0.21 -5.35
C ALA A 51 -13.44 -0.52 -5.43
N ARG A 52 -12.34 0.24 -5.35
CA ARG A 52 -10.99 -0.29 -5.23
C ARG A 52 -10.24 0.49 -4.17
N VAL A 53 -9.49 -0.21 -3.32
CA VAL A 53 -8.56 0.42 -2.39
C VAL A 53 -7.15 0.02 -2.78
N ILE A 54 -6.26 1.01 -2.92
CA ILE A 54 -4.82 0.83 -3.08
C ILE A 54 -4.17 1.29 -1.77
N TYR A 55 -3.43 0.41 -1.12
CA TYR A 55 -2.89 0.66 0.21
C TYR A 55 -1.58 -0.11 0.42
N SER A 56 -0.67 0.46 1.21
CA SER A 56 0.54 -0.23 1.66
C SER A 56 0.27 -1.08 2.87
N ARG A 57 0.98 -2.21 3.00
CA ARG A 57 0.78 -3.20 4.06
C ARG A 57 1.94 -3.23 5.07
N PRO A 58 2.05 -2.24 5.97
CA PRO A 58 3.06 -2.30 7.03
C PRO A 58 2.84 -3.54 7.90
N GLN A 59 3.94 -4.15 8.29
CA GLN A 59 3.98 -5.27 9.23
C GLN A 59 4.18 -4.78 10.66
N ARG A 60 3.51 -5.40 11.63
CA ARG A 60 3.70 -5.05 13.05
C ARG A 60 5.10 -5.46 13.52
N ARG A 61 5.65 -6.59 13.05
CA ARG A 61 6.99 -7.09 13.43
C ARG A 61 7.19 -7.10 14.96
N ASP A 62 6.26 -7.73 15.66
CA ASP A 62 6.22 -7.84 17.14
C ASP A 62 6.10 -6.52 17.92
N ARG A 63 5.83 -5.40 17.23
CA ARG A 63 5.55 -4.11 17.84
C ARG A 63 4.07 -3.96 18.15
N GLU A 64 3.77 -3.28 19.24
CA GLU A 64 2.41 -2.80 19.52
C GLU A 64 2.00 -1.78 18.45
N VAL A 65 0.86 -2.01 17.79
CA VAL A 65 0.43 -1.19 16.66
C VAL A 65 -0.25 0.09 17.15
N PHE A 66 -1.45 -0.04 17.71
CA PHE A 66 -2.26 1.12 18.09
C PHE A 66 -1.87 1.64 19.48
N GLY A 67 -1.75 2.95 19.63
CA GLY A 67 -1.22 3.61 20.82
C GLY A 67 0.32 3.72 20.85
N LYS A 68 1.02 3.08 19.89
CA LYS A 68 2.49 3.18 19.72
C LYS A 68 2.87 3.52 18.29
N LEU A 69 2.90 2.54 17.38
CA LEU A 69 3.24 2.78 15.97
C LEU A 69 2.25 3.72 15.29
N VAL A 70 0.98 3.56 15.64
CA VAL A 70 -0.11 4.45 15.22
C VAL A 70 -0.65 5.09 16.50
N PRO A 71 -0.24 6.33 16.80
CA PRO A 71 -0.71 7.05 17.99
C PRO A 71 -2.24 7.21 17.96
N TYR A 72 -2.85 7.13 19.13
CA TYR A 72 -4.28 7.41 19.27
C TYR A 72 -4.55 8.91 19.17
N GLY A 73 -5.70 9.27 18.60
CA GLY A 73 -6.13 10.68 18.47
C GLY A 73 -5.41 11.46 17.36
N GLU A 74 -4.48 10.84 16.63
CA GLU A 74 -3.75 11.46 15.53
C GLU A 74 -4.25 10.97 14.16
N VAL A 75 -4.18 11.86 13.16
CA VAL A 75 -4.50 11.51 11.77
C VAL A 75 -3.44 10.57 11.23
N TRP A 76 -3.89 9.42 10.75
CA TRP A 76 -3.09 8.38 10.13
C TRP A 76 -3.50 8.19 8.68
N ARG A 77 -2.49 8.00 7.82
CA ARG A 77 -2.61 7.69 6.39
C ARG A 77 -3.27 6.34 6.08
N THR A 78 -3.69 5.61 7.11
CA THR A 78 -4.29 4.26 7.04
C THR A 78 -3.45 3.29 6.21
N GLY A 79 -2.13 3.32 6.41
CA GLY A 79 -1.14 2.63 5.58
C GLY A 79 0.30 3.05 5.93
N ALA A 80 1.21 2.86 4.99
CA ALA A 80 2.61 3.29 5.04
C ALA A 80 3.02 3.89 3.69
N ASN A 81 4.08 4.69 3.64
CA ASN A 81 4.51 5.42 2.43
C ASN A 81 3.40 6.37 1.92
N GLU A 82 2.86 6.14 0.73
CA GLU A 82 1.71 6.86 0.17
C GLU A 82 0.46 6.68 1.04
N ALA A 83 -0.39 7.70 1.09
CA ALA A 83 -1.68 7.56 1.77
C ALA A 83 -2.60 6.60 1.00
N THR A 84 -3.41 5.86 1.74
CA THR A 84 -4.35 4.91 1.13
C THR A 84 -5.34 5.63 0.23
N GLU A 85 -5.49 5.16 -1.01
CA GLU A 85 -6.44 5.70 -1.96
C GLU A 85 -7.62 4.76 -2.15
N ILE A 86 -8.83 5.31 -2.16
CA ILE A 86 -10.06 4.61 -2.51
C ILE A 86 -10.66 5.22 -3.77
N THR A 87 -10.88 4.39 -4.77
CA THR A 87 -11.61 4.74 -6.00
C THR A 87 -13.00 4.13 -5.93
N PHE A 88 -14.04 4.94 -6.05
CA PHE A 88 -15.39 4.50 -6.32
C PHE A 88 -15.72 4.65 -7.81
N TYR A 89 -16.17 3.56 -8.43
CA TYR A 89 -16.57 3.53 -9.85
C TYR A 89 -18.06 3.84 -10.05
N LYS A 90 -18.82 3.92 -8.96
CA LYS A 90 -20.22 4.32 -8.91
C LYS A 90 -20.39 5.32 -7.77
N ASP A 91 -21.44 6.13 -7.81
CA ASP A 91 -21.85 6.91 -6.64
C ASP A 91 -22.13 5.95 -5.48
N VAL A 92 -21.69 6.30 -4.27
CA VAL A 92 -21.94 5.52 -3.05
C VAL A 92 -22.46 6.42 -1.93
N MET A 93 -23.12 5.80 -0.96
CA MET A 93 -23.43 6.39 0.34
C MET A 93 -22.44 5.83 1.36
N ILE A 94 -21.86 6.70 2.17
CA ILE A 94 -21.07 6.33 3.35
C ILE A 94 -21.76 6.96 4.55
N ALA A 95 -22.36 6.12 5.39
CA ALA A 95 -23.39 6.56 6.34
C ALA A 95 -24.46 7.43 5.64
N SER A 96 -24.67 8.68 6.06
CA SER A 96 -25.63 9.61 5.45
C SER A 96 -25.04 10.47 4.32
N ALA A 97 -23.74 10.35 4.02
CA ALA A 97 -23.06 11.20 3.05
C ALA A 97 -23.07 10.56 1.65
N LYS A 98 -23.52 11.31 0.65
CA LYS A 98 -23.41 10.91 -0.76
C LYS A 98 -22.01 11.24 -1.29
N VAL A 99 -21.29 10.22 -1.72
CA VAL A 99 -19.97 10.32 -2.33
C VAL A 99 -20.10 10.00 -3.82
N LYS A 100 -19.56 10.90 -4.65
CA LYS A 100 -19.58 10.72 -6.10
C LYS A 100 -18.56 9.67 -6.53
N ALA A 101 -18.78 9.05 -7.68
CA ALA A 101 -17.72 8.28 -8.34
C ALA A 101 -16.46 9.14 -8.50
N GLY A 102 -15.30 8.60 -8.15
CA GLY A 102 -14.05 9.34 -8.06
C GLY A 102 -13.01 8.64 -7.19
N THR A 103 -11.81 9.23 -7.13
CA THR A 103 -10.73 8.78 -6.25
C THR A 103 -10.56 9.76 -5.10
N TYR A 104 -10.35 9.21 -3.90
CA TYR A 104 -10.23 9.94 -2.65
C TYR A 104 -9.11 9.34 -1.81
N THR A 105 -8.57 10.10 -0.87
CA THR A 105 -7.66 9.57 0.15
C THR A 105 -8.44 9.12 1.38
N LEU A 106 -8.08 7.96 1.92
CA LEU A 106 -8.65 7.38 3.12
C LEU A 106 -7.71 7.61 4.31
N TYR A 107 -8.09 8.55 5.16
CA TYR A 107 -7.45 8.76 6.45
C TYR A 107 -8.26 8.12 7.58
N SER A 108 -7.60 7.89 8.71
CA SER A 108 -8.25 7.45 9.93
C SER A 108 -7.65 8.14 11.15
N ILE A 109 -8.44 8.28 12.21
CA ILE A 109 -7.96 8.68 13.54
C ILE A 109 -8.32 7.54 14.49
N PRO A 110 -7.38 6.63 14.77
CA PRO A 110 -7.63 5.53 15.69
C PRO A 110 -7.81 6.04 17.13
N ASN A 111 -8.77 5.44 17.84
CA ASN A 111 -8.86 5.47 19.31
C ASN A 111 -9.14 4.04 19.81
N GLU A 112 -9.21 3.86 21.13
CA GLU A 112 -9.40 2.54 21.73
C GLU A 112 -10.75 1.88 21.39
N LYS A 113 -11.83 2.68 21.32
CA LYS A 113 -13.20 2.19 21.17
C LYS A 113 -13.79 2.38 19.77
N GLU A 114 -13.32 3.40 19.07
CA GLU A 114 -13.80 3.76 17.74
C GLU A 114 -12.68 4.40 16.93
N TRP A 115 -12.76 4.28 15.61
CA TRP A 115 -11.92 5.05 14.70
C TRP A 115 -12.78 6.08 14.00
N THR A 116 -12.24 7.29 13.85
CA THR A 116 -12.78 8.24 12.89
C THR A 116 -12.25 7.85 11.52
N ILE A 117 -13.13 7.65 10.55
CA ILE A 117 -12.80 7.37 9.16
C ILE A 117 -13.08 8.61 8.34
N ILE A 118 -12.11 8.98 7.51
CA ILE A 118 -12.13 10.23 6.77
C ILE A 118 -11.89 9.92 5.29
N LEU A 119 -12.81 10.37 4.43
CA LEU A 119 -12.52 10.52 3.01
C LEU A 119 -12.16 11.96 2.72
N ASN A 120 -10.98 12.17 2.16
CA ASN A 120 -10.46 13.49 1.81
C ASN A 120 -10.34 13.64 0.28
N LYS A 121 -10.61 14.85 -0.23
CA LYS A 121 -10.59 15.14 -1.68
C LYS A 121 -9.18 15.24 -2.27
N LYS A 122 -8.15 15.51 -1.45
CA LYS A 122 -6.77 15.57 -1.92
C LYS A 122 -6.26 14.15 -2.14
N THR A 123 -5.77 13.84 -3.34
CA THR A 123 -5.20 12.54 -3.71
C THR A 123 -3.69 12.63 -3.89
N LEU A 124 -3.02 11.50 -4.12
CA LEU A 124 -1.57 11.42 -4.36
C LEU A 124 -0.73 12.06 -3.24
N THR A 125 -1.16 11.90 -1.99
CA THR A 125 -0.51 12.50 -0.83
C THR A 125 0.49 11.54 -0.19
N TRP A 126 1.59 12.10 0.30
CA TRP A 126 2.59 11.32 1.03
C TRP A 126 2.35 11.37 2.54
N GLY A 127 1.56 10.41 3.02
CA GLY A 127 1.23 10.30 4.44
C GLY A 127 0.25 11.35 4.95
N ALA A 128 0.33 11.65 6.24
CA ALA A 128 -0.59 12.56 6.93
C ALA A 128 -0.11 14.02 6.98
N TYR A 129 1.13 14.31 6.54
CA TYR A 129 1.69 15.67 6.55
C TYR A 129 0.93 16.65 5.64
N GLU A 130 0.32 16.10 4.60
CA GLU A 130 -0.43 16.86 3.60
C GLU A 130 -1.93 16.90 3.87
N TYR A 131 -2.37 16.33 5.01
CA TYR A 131 -3.77 16.32 5.42
C TYR A 131 -4.25 17.73 5.77
N SER A 132 -5.47 18.05 5.33
CA SER A 132 -6.23 19.23 5.74
C SER A 132 -7.69 18.84 5.85
N ASP A 133 -8.30 19.15 6.99
CA ASP A 133 -9.70 18.88 7.30
C ASP A 133 -10.68 19.67 6.43
N GLU A 134 -10.27 20.82 5.87
CA GLU A 134 -11.05 21.59 4.89
C GLU A 134 -11.41 20.78 3.63
N LEU A 135 -10.64 19.73 3.34
CA LEU A 135 -10.85 18.86 2.19
C LEU A 135 -11.58 17.55 2.54
N ASP A 136 -12.01 17.38 3.80
CA ASP A 136 -12.80 16.24 4.23
C ASP A 136 -14.18 16.26 3.55
N LEU A 137 -14.50 15.17 2.85
CA LEU A 137 -15.80 14.93 2.24
C LEU A 137 -16.72 14.11 3.15
N VAL A 138 -16.13 13.14 3.86
CA VAL A 138 -16.83 12.28 4.82
C VAL A 138 -15.98 12.15 6.07
N ARG A 139 -16.62 12.23 7.23
CA ARG A 139 -16.01 11.97 8.53
C ARG A 139 -17.02 11.23 9.41
N ILE A 140 -16.76 9.95 9.68
CA ILE A 140 -17.67 9.10 10.46
C ILE A 140 -16.92 8.32 11.51
N ASN A 141 -17.57 8.03 12.64
CA ASN A 141 -17.01 7.15 13.64
C ASN A 141 -17.52 5.72 13.42
N VAL A 142 -16.61 4.76 13.51
CA VAL A 142 -16.92 3.32 13.41
C VAL A 142 -16.33 2.58 14.60
N PRO A 143 -17.04 1.61 15.19
CA PRO A 143 -16.58 0.91 16.38
C PRO A 143 -15.38 0.01 16.07
N VAL A 144 -14.41 0.00 16.98
CA VAL A 144 -13.31 -0.96 16.98
C VAL A 144 -13.85 -2.33 17.35
N ARG A 145 -13.41 -3.33 16.62
CA ARG A 145 -13.76 -4.74 16.83
C ARG A 145 -12.49 -5.55 17.01
N GLN A 146 -12.56 -6.60 17.81
CA GLN A 146 -11.45 -7.51 18.03
C GLN A 146 -11.56 -8.70 17.06
N MET A 147 -10.45 -9.08 16.44
CA MET A 147 -10.34 -10.26 15.59
C MET A 147 -10.08 -11.50 16.45
N GLN A 148 -10.61 -12.64 16.01
CA GLN A 148 -10.29 -13.93 16.63
C GLN A 148 -8.82 -14.31 16.39
N ASN A 149 -8.34 -14.06 15.17
CA ASN A 149 -6.97 -14.33 14.76
C ASN A 149 -6.28 -13.00 14.42
N PRO A 150 -5.29 -12.57 15.22
CA PRO A 150 -4.50 -11.38 14.89
C PRO A 150 -3.75 -11.54 13.57
N ILE A 151 -3.55 -10.44 12.85
CA ILE A 151 -2.82 -10.40 11.59
C ILE A 151 -1.58 -9.50 11.69
N ASP A 152 -0.48 -9.94 11.08
CA ASP A 152 0.79 -9.23 11.17
C ASP A 152 0.86 -7.98 10.28
N ALA A 153 0.33 -8.09 9.06
CA ALA A 153 0.28 -6.99 8.11
C ALA A 153 -1.08 -6.29 8.16
N LEU A 154 -1.09 -4.97 8.00
CA LEU A 154 -2.32 -4.23 7.69
C LEU A 154 -2.99 -4.88 6.46
N SER A 155 -4.29 -5.12 6.57
CA SER A 155 -5.09 -5.70 5.50
C SER A 155 -6.39 -4.94 5.35
N MET A 156 -6.78 -4.77 4.09
CA MET A 156 -8.10 -4.28 3.71
C MET A 156 -8.79 -5.28 2.82
N ALA A 157 -10.10 -5.40 3.00
CA ALA A 157 -10.95 -6.28 2.22
C ALA A 157 -12.34 -5.67 2.10
N PHE A 158 -13.17 -6.27 1.25
CA PHE A 158 -14.58 -5.95 1.17
C PHE A 158 -15.42 -7.14 1.60
N GLU A 159 -16.42 -6.87 2.41
CA GLU A 159 -17.37 -7.87 2.89
C GLU A 159 -18.77 -7.45 2.42
N LYS A 160 -19.40 -8.28 1.58
CA LYS A 160 -20.76 -8.02 1.11
C LYS A 160 -21.75 -8.32 2.22
N GLU A 161 -22.66 -7.39 2.50
CA GLU A 161 -23.72 -7.55 3.52
C GLU A 161 -25.10 -7.76 2.90
N GLY A 162 -25.33 -7.26 1.67
CA GLY A 162 -26.62 -7.37 1.00
C GLY A 162 -26.58 -6.88 -0.44
N ASN A 163 -27.76 -6.61 -1.00
CA ASN A 163 -27.86 -6.03 -2.34
C ASN A 163 -27.39 -4.59 -2.30
N ASN A 164 -26.36 -4.27 -3.10
CA ASN A 164 -25.73 -2.96 -3.17
C ASN A 164 -25.08 -2.47 -1.86
N THR A 165 -24.95 -3.30 -0.82
CA THR A 165 -24.30 -2.91 0.45
C THR A 165 -23.08 -3.78 0.74
N ALA A 166 -22.03 -3.14 1.22
CA ALA A 166 -20.79 -3.79 1.64
C ALA A 166 -20.12 -3.02 2.78
N ASN A 167 -19.22 -3.68 3.49
CA ASN A 167 -18.28 -3.06 4.40
C ASN A 167 -16.89 -3.05 3.76
N ILE A 168 -16.18 -1.92 3.88
CA ILE A 168 -14.71 -1.93 3.79
C ILE A 168 -14.20 -2.39 5.15
N LEU A 169 -13.48 -3.50 5.17
CA LEU A 169 -12.78 -3.99 6.35
C LEU A 169 -11.39 -3.38 6.36
N ILE A 170 -10.99 -2.81 7.49
CA ILE A 170 -9.63 -2.31 7.72
C ILE A 170 -9.14 -2.96 9.02
N GLY A 171 -8.14 -3.83 8.94
CA GLY A 171 -7.66 -4.60 10.08
C GLY A 171 -6.14 -4.62 10.20
N TRP A 172 -5.64 -4.58 11.42
CA TRP A 172 -4.22 -4.76 11.74
C TRP A 172 -4.05 -5.23 13.19
N ASP A 173 -3.03 -6.05 13.46
CA ASP A 173 -2.83 -6.69 14.76
C ASP A 173 -4.09 -7.43 15.20
N LYS A 174 -4.67 -7.13 16.37
CA LYS A 174 -5.88 -7.79 16.89
C LYS A 174 -7.17 -7.00 16.63
N TYR A 175 -7.11 -5.86 15.93
CA TYR A 175 -8.25 -4.97 15.76
C TYR A 175 -8.63 -4.76 14.30
N TYR A 176 -9.92 -4.53 14.08
CA TYR A 176 -10.44 -4.09 12.79
C TYR A 176 -11.65 -3.18 12.96
N VAL A 177 -11.97 -2.45 11.89
CA VAL A 177 -13.19 -1.66 11.77
C VAL A 177 -13.95 -2.04 10.50
N LYS A 178 -15.25 -1.76 10.48
CA LYS A 178 -16.13 -1.91 9.32
C LYS A 178 -16.62 -0.53 8.89
N VAL A 179 -16.32 -0.14 7.66
CA VAL A 179 -16.81 1.12 7.07
C VAL A 179 -17.95 0.78 6.11
N PRO A 180 -19.21 1.10 6.46
CA PRO A 180 -20.34 0.75 5.63
C PRO A 180 -20.38 1.61 4.36
N ILE A 181 -20.57 0.97 3.22
CA ILE A 181 -20.83 1.60 1.93
C ILE A 181 -22.09 1.01 1.29
N GLU A 182 -22.88 1.85 0.65
CA GLU A 182 -24.03 1.46 -0.16
C GLU A 182 -23.88 2.05 -1.56
N VAL A 183 -24.02 1.25 -2.61
CA VAL A 183 -24.04 1.74 -3.99
C VAL A 183 -25.32 2.54 -4.18
N ALA A 184 -25.17 3.81 -4.53
CA ALA A 184 -26.31 4.69 -4.77
C ALA A 184 -27.14 4.16 -5.96
N LYS A 185 -28.46 4.25 -5.83
CA LYS A 185 -29.40 3.93 -6.90
C LYS A 185 -29.41 5.00 -7.99
#